data_AF-A0A966NMP9-F1
#
_entry.id   AF-A0A966NMP9-F1
#
_cell.length_a   1.000
_cell.length_b   1.000
_cell.length_c   1.000
_cell.angle_alpha   90.00
_cell.angle_beta   90.00
_cell.angle_gamma   90.00
#
_symmetry.space_group_name_H-M   'P 1'
#
loop_
_entity.id
_entity.type
_entity.pdbx_description
1 polymer ?
#
loop_
_entity_poly.entity_id
_entity_poly.type
_entity_poly.pdbx_seq_one_letter_code
_entity_poly.pdbx_strand_id
1 'polypeptide(L)' 'IAKEVRKGITFATARTLRDDERVDEVARMLSGDLAVESAVEHARNLLNARKSPRKARSTRR' A
#
# COMPACT_ATOMS: atom_id res chain seq x y z
N ILE A 1 3.32 3.74 8.46
CA ILE A 1 4.24 4.86 8.77
C ILE A 1 3.99 5.32 10.20
N ALA A 2 5.01 5.56 11.02
CA ALA A 2 4.82 6.01 12.40
C ALA A 2 5.38 7.42 12.58
N LYS A 3 4.63 8.26 13.31
CA LYS A 3 5.06 9.58 13.74
C LYS A 3 4.97 9.64 15.25
N GLU A 4 5.97 10.23 15.88
CA GLU A 4 6.03 10.37 17.33
C GLU A 4 6.57 11.76 17.70
N VAL A 5 6.13 12.28 18.84
CA VAL A 5 6.62 13.54 19.39
C VAL A 5 7.61 13.24 20.50
N ARG A 6 8.85 13.68 20.36
CA ARG A 6 9.90 13.58 21.40
C ARG A 6 10.39 14.97 21.74
N LYS A 7 10.22 15.39 23.00
CA LYS A 7 10.60 16.73 23.48
C LYS A 7 10.03 17.88 22.62
N GLY A 8 8.77 17.76 22.20
CA GLY A 8 8.10 18.77 21.35
C GLY A 8 8.49 18.74 19.87
N ILE A 9 9.38 17.83 19.46
CA ILE A 9 9.82 17.68 18.07
C ILE A 9 9.14 16.44 17.46
N THR A 10 8.53 16.61 16.29
CA THR A 10 7.88 15.52 15.55
C THR A 10 8.90 14.75 14.72
N PHE A 11 9.04 13.46 14.99
CA PHE A 11 9.87 12.54 14.23
C PHE A 11 8.99 11.63 13.35
N ALA A 12 9.51 11.25 12.19
CA ALA A 12 8.87 10.30 11.30
C ALA A 12 9.81 9.12 11.04
N THR A 13 9.24 7.91 11.12
CA THR A 13 9.97 6.67 10.88
C THR A 13 9.34 5.91 9.72
N ALA A 14 10.18 5.47 8.79
CA ALA A 14 9.80 4.61 7.68
C ALA A 14 10.36 3.20 7.91
N ARG A 15 9.57 2.19 7.52
CA ARG A 15 10.00 0.79 7.49
C ARG A 15 9.44 0.10 6.26
N THR A 16 10.12 -0.96 5.83
CA THR A 16 9.57 -1.87 4.82
C THR A 16 8.41 -2.66 5.41
N LEU A 17 7.34 -2.83 4.61
CA LEU A 17 6.21 -3.69 4.93
C LEU A 17 6.37 -5.05 4.24
N ARG A 18 5.97 -6.12 4.92
CA ARG A 18 5.79 -7.44 4.29
C ARG A 18 4.61 -7.42 3.32
N ASP A 19 4.45 -8.48 2.53
CA ASP A 19 3.41 -8.55 1.49
C ASP A 19 1.99 -8.52 2.07
N ASP A 20 1.76 -9.19 3.20
CA ASP A 20 0.52 -9.16 4.00
C ASP A 20 0.25 -7.74 4.53
N GLU A 21 1.21 -7.15 5.24
CA GLU A 21 1.08 -5.79 5.82
C GLU A 21 0.84 -4.71 4.76
N ARG A 22 1.33 -4.94 3.52
CA ARG A 22 1.14 -4.01 2.42
C ARG A 22 -0.30 -4.01 1.90
N VAL A 23 -0.98 -5.16 1.92
CA VAL A 23 -2.40 -5.23 1.53
C VAL A 23 -3.21 -4.37 2.50
N ASP A 24 -2.98 -4.52 3.80
CA ASP A 24 -3.75 -3.82 4.83
C ASP A 24 -3.49 -2.31 4.81
N GLU A 25 -2.25 -1.88 4.64
CA GLU A 25 -1.94 -0.45 4.55
C GLU A 25 -2.53 0.19 3.28
N VAL A 26 -2.54 -0.52 2.16
CA VAL A 26 -3.19 -0.03 0.92
C VAL A 26 -4.71 -0.01 1.10
N ALA A 27 -5.31 -1.00 1.75
CA ALA A 27 -6.73 -0.99 2.09
C ALA A 27 -7.07 0.24 2.95
N ARG A 28 -6.28 0.51 4.00
CA ARG A 28 -6.40 1.71 4.84
C ARG A 28 -6.24 3.01 4.05
N MET A 29 -5.39 3.05 3.03
CA MET A 29 -5.27 4.21 2.14
C MET A 29 -6.51 4.41 1.25
N LEU A 30 -7.16 3.32 0.84
CA LEU A 30 -8.34 3.35 -0.03
C LEU A 30 -9.63 3.71 0.72
N SER A 31 -9.81 3.18 1.92
CA SER A 31 -11.04 3.34 2.70
C SER A 31 -10.91 4.24 3.93
N GLY A 32 -9.70 4.72 4.22
CA GLY A 32 -9.41 5.41 5.48
C GLY A 32 -9.26 4.42 6.63
N ASP A 33 -9.44 4.89 7.87
CA ASP A 33 -9.22 4.08 9.07
C ASP A 33 -10.23 2.93 9.25
N LEU A 34 -11.23 2.82 8.38
CA LEU A 34 -12.16 1.68 8.31
C LEU A 34 -11.66 0.70 7.26
N ALA A 35 -10.94 -0.35 7.68
CA ALA A 35 -10.54 -1.44 6.79
C ALA A 35 -11.73 -2.35 6.48
N VAL A 36 -12.59 -1.93 5.53
CA VAL A 36 -13.72 -2.73 5.05
C VAL A 36 -13.21 -3.88 4.17
N GLU A 37 -13.83 -5.05 4.23
CA GLU A 37 -13.45 -6.25 3.46
C GLU A 37 -13.30 -5.97 1.95
N SER A 38 -14.19 -5.17 1.37
CA SER A 38 -14.12 -4.74 -0.04
C SER A 38 -12.87 -3.92 -0.37
N ALA A 39 -12.37 -3.11 0.57
CA ALA A 39 -11.15 -2.33 0.39
C ALA A 39 -9.91 -3.23 0.41
N VAL A 40 -9.92 -4.27 1.25
CA VAL A 40 -8.87 -5.30 1.30
C VAL A 40 -8.82 -6.07 -0.02
N GLU A 41 -9.97 -6.50 -0.54
CA GLU A 41 -10.05 -7.18 -1.83
C GLU A 41 -9.54 -6.28 -2.97
N HIS A 42 -9.97 -5.00 -2.99
CA HIS A 42 -9.49 -4.05 -3.97
C HIS A 42 -7.96 -3.84 -3.90
N ALA A 43 -7.40 -3.71 -2.70
CA ALA A 43 -5.97 -3.59 -2.47
C ALA A 43 -5.18 -4.81 -3.00
N ARG A 44 -5.68 -6.03 -2.76
CA ARG A 44 -5.07 -7.26 -3.33
C ARG A 44 -5.04 -7.23 -4.85
N ASN A 45 -6.16 -6.82 -5.47
CA ASN A 45 -6.26 -6.73 -6.93
C ASN A 45 -5.26 -5.73 -7.51
N LEU A 46 -5.09 -4.55 -6.91
CA LEU A 46 -4.10 -3.55 -7.34
C LEU A 46 -2.66 -4.08 -7.24
N LEU A 47 -2.32 -4.74 -6.14
CA LEU A 47 -0.97 -5.29 -5.92
C LEU A 47 -0.67 -6.44 -6.89
N ASN A 48 -1.67 -7.28 -7.21
CA ASN A 48 -1.52 -8.37 -8.17
C ASN A 48 -1.45 -7.88 -9.62
N ALA A 49 -2.22 -6.85 -9.98
CA ALA A 49 -2.16 -6.24 -11.31
C ALA A 49 -0.76 -5.68 -11.63
N ARG A 50 -0.04 -5.18 -10.61
CA ARG A 50 1.35 -4.73 -10.74
C ARG A 50 2.35 -5.87 -10.92
N LYS A 51 2.09 -7.04 -10.30
CA LYS A 51 2.96 -8.23 -10.43
C LYS A 51 2.83 -8.88 -11.82
N SER A 52 1.75 -8.60 -12.55
CA SER A 52 1.66 -8.94 -13.97
C SER A 52 2.48 -7.91 -14.77
N PRO A 53 3.61 -8.29 -15.40
CA PRO A 53 4.34 -7.37 -16.25
C PRO A 53 3.37 -6.89 -17.33
N ARG A 54 3.32 -5.58 -17.58
CA ARG A 54 2.60 -4.98 -18.69
C ARG A 54 2.98 -5.70 -19.99
N LYS A 55 2.26 -6.76 -20.34
CA LYS A 55 2.48 -7.64 -21.51
C LYS A 55 2.08 -6.96 -22.83
N ALA A 56 2.18 -5.62 -22.88
CA ALA A 56 1.56 -4.78 -23.90
C ALA A 56 2.31 -3.45 -24.16
N ARG A 57 3.63 -3.36 -23.91
CA ARG A 57 4.41 -2.16 -24.30
C ARG A 57 5.61 -2.44 -25.21
N SER A 58 5.68 -3.64 -25.78
CA SER A 58 6.66 -4.02 -26.80
C SER A 58 5.98 -4.47 -28.09
N THR A 59 5.19 -3.59 -28.68
CA THR A 59 4.79 -3.65 -30.09
C THR A 59 4.89 -2.25 -30.67
N ARG A 60 6.13 -1.78 -30.79
CA ARG A 60 6.51 -0.72 -31.72
C ARG A 60 7.80 -1.19 -32.38
N ARG A 61 7.65 -1.89 -33.49
CA ARG A 61 8.65 -2.06 -34.53
C ARG A 61 8.00 -1.67 -35.84
#